data_AF-A0A3C0KBB6-F1
#
_entry.id   AF-A0A3C0KBB6-F1
#
_cell.length_a   1.000
_cell.length_b   1.000
_cell.length_c   1.000
_cell.angle_alpha   90.00
_cell.angle_beta   90.00
_cell.angle_gamma   90.00
#
_symmetry.space_group_name_H-M   'P 1'
#
loop_
_entity.id
_entity.type
_entity.pdbx_description
1 polymer ?
#
loop_
_entity_poly.entity_id
_entity_poly.type
_entity_poly.pdbx_seq_one_letter_code
_entity_poly.pdbx_strand_id
1 'polypeptide(L)'
;HPRDLVHHDCLRTVEASHRQGPWRLFRADAPDDVFEADVPPALWSNHTDTLIRAALDGAGITSTTVELVATQLESGELVRVLSPWITGRLALYAALPSRKYLPQRTRVFLDYLTDYTRRAVQQGLAR
;
A
#
# COMPACT_ATOMS: atom_id res chain seq x y z
N HIS A 1 -12.65 14.00 -1.15
CA HIS A 1 -12.08 14.04 -2.52
C HIS A 1 -10.56 14.13 -2.41
N PRO A 2 -9.72 13.65 -3.35
CA PRO A 2 -8.25 13.72 -3.22
C PRO A 2 -7.68 15.12 -2.97
N ARG A 3 -8.36 16.16 -3.47
CA ARG A 3 -8.05 17.57 -3.19
C ARG A 3 -8.01 17.91 -1.70
N ASP A 4 -8.80 17.23 -0.88
CA ASP A 4 -8.92 17.54 0.55
C ASP A 4 -7.68 17.07 1.34
N LEU A 5 -6.80 16.25 0.74
CA LEU A 5 -5.56 15.80 1.39
C LEU A 5 -4.66 16.94 1.86
N VAL A 6 -4.71 18.10 1.20
CA VAL A 6 -3.93 19.30 1.62
C VAL A 6 -4.38 19.87 2.96
N HIS A 7 -5.52 19.43 3.49
CA HIS A 7 -6.08 19.82 4.77
C HIS A 7 -5.93 18.74 5.85
N HIS A 8 -5.20 17.66 5.57
CA HIS A 8 -5.01 16.54 6.50
C HIS A 8 -3.52 16.25 6.74
N ASP A 9 -3.21 15.80 7.95
CA ASP A 9 -1.89 15.28 8.26
C ASP A 9 -1.62 14.02 7.45
N CYS A 10 -0.56 14.07 6.65
CA CYS A 10 -0.19 12.99 5.74
C CYS A 10 1.16 12.41 6.11
N LEU A 11 1.22 11.08 6.23
CA LEU A 11 2.38 10.32 6.67
C LEU A 11 2.98 9.62 5.44
N ARG A 12 4.13 10.10 4.97
CA ARG A 12 4.69 9.71 3.68
C ARG A 12 5.90 8.80 3.81
N THR A 13 5.95 7.79 2.94
CA THR A 13 7.14 6.95 2.77
C THR A 13 8.21 7.73 2.02
N VAL A 14 9.44 7.72 2.51
CA VAL A 14 10.58 8.30 1.82
C VAL A 14 10.84 7.50 0.54
N GLU A 15 10.61 8.12 -0.62
CA GLU A 15 10.98 7.50 -1.90
C GLU A 15 12.49 7.23 -2.01
N ALA A 16 12.85 6.10 -2.62
CA ALA A 16 14.24 5.70 -2.86
C ALA A 16 15.04 6.68 -3.72
N SER A 17 14.36 7.52 -4.51
CA SER A 17 14.96 8.57 -5.33
C SER A 17 15.41 9.79 -4.50
N HIS A 18 14.99 9.88 -3.23
CA HIS A 18 15.07 11.06 -2.35
C HIS A 18 14.49 12.36 -2.95
N ARG A 19 13.88 12.30 -4.14
CA ARG A 19 13.13 13.39 -4.78
C ARG A 19 11.67 13.18 -4.45
N GLN A 20 11.23 13.84 -3.39
CA GLN A 20 9.84 13.76 -2.96
C GLN A 20 9.00 14.62 -3.92
N GLY A 21 8.35 13.94 -4.87
CA GLY A 21 7.39 14.56 -5.76
C GLY A 21 6.02 14.76 -5.10
N PRO A 22 5.06 15.33 -5.84
CA PRO A 22 3.67 15.37 -5.40
C PRO A 22 3.16 13.95 -5.14
N TRP A 23 2.20 13.82 -4.22
CA TRP A 23 1.52 12.56 -4.00
C TRP A 23 0.62 12.27 -5.21
N ARG A 24 1.00 11.26 -6.00
CA ARG A 24 0.27 10.84 -7.20
C ARG A 24 -0.77 9.79 -6.83
N LEU A 25 -2.01 10.04 -7.23
CA LEU A 25 -3.14 9.12 -7.10
C LEU A 25 -3.70 8.79 -8.48
N PHE A 26 -4.18 7.56 -8.64
CA PHE A 26 -4.80 7.03 -9.84
C PHE A 26 -6.15 6.46 -9.46
N ARG A 27 -7.15 6.59 -10.32
CA ARG A 27 -8.38 5.83 -10.13
C ARG A 27 -8.17 4.36 -10.45
N ALA A 28 -8.60 3.48 -9.55
CA ALA A 28 -8.45 2.04 -9.75
C ALA A 28 -9.21 1.50 -10.98
N ASP A 29 -10.33 2.14 -11.33
CA ASP A 29 -11.22 1.83 -12.45
C ASP A 29 -10.86 2.57 -13.75
N ALA A 30 -10.14 3.69 -13.66
CA ALA A 30 -9.67 4.49 -14.79
C ALA A 30 -8.22 4.94 -14.55
N PRO A 31 -7.21 4.10 -14.83
CA PRO A 31 -5.81 4.38 -14.48
C PRO A 31 -5.22 5.64 -15.12
N ASP A 32 -5.81 6.12 -16.23
CA ASP A 32 -5.40 7.37 -16.90
C ASP A 32 -5.93 8.62 -16.19
N ASP A 33 -6.88 8.47 -15.26
CA ASP A 33 -7.35 9.55 -14.38
C ASP A 33 -6.38 9.70 -13.20
N VAL A 34 -5.45 10.64 -13.36
CA VAL A 34 -4.36 10.93 -12.43
C VAL A 34 -4.63 12.23 -11.69
N PHE A 35 -4.48 12.19 -10.37
CA PHE A 35 -4.49 13.37 -9.52
C PHE A 35 -3.16 13.52 -8.80
N GLU A 36 -2.56 14.70 -8.87
CA GLU A 36 -1.33 15.01 -8.16
C GLU A 36 -1.62 16.06 -7.09
N ALA A 37 -1.20 15.76 -5.86
CA ALA A 37 -1.40 16.61 -4.71
C ALA A 37 -0.05 16.99 -4.11
N ASP A 38 0.28 18.28 -4.06
CA ASP A 38 1.42 18.73 -3.27
C ASP A 38 1.00 18.81 -1.80
N VAL A 39 1.25 17.73 -1.07
CA VAL A 39 0.84 17.58 0.31
C VAL A 39 2.09 17.60 1.19
N PRO A 40 2.29 18.64 2.02
CA PRO A 40 3.38 18.66 2.97
C PRO A 40 3.13 17.57 4.01
N PRO A 41 4.03 16.60 4.18
CA PRO A 41 3.80 15.52 5.12
C PRO A 41 4.11 15.96 6.55
N ALA A 42 3.26 15.51 7.47
CA ALA A 42 3.46 15.67 8.90
C ALA A 42 4.58 14.73 9.42
N LEU A 43 4.80 13.61 8.74
CA LEU A 43 5.83 12.62 9.07
C LEU A 43 6.41 12.00 7.80
N TRP A 44 7.74 11.85 7.80
CA TRP A 44 8.47 11.02 6.86
C TRP A 44 9.01 9.78 7.55
N SER A 45 8.89 8.62 6.90
CA SER A 45 9.60 7.41 7.31
C SER A 45 9.96 6.56 6.11
N ASN A 46 11.08 5.86 6.16
CA ASN A 46 11.44 4.82 5.19
C ASN A 46 10.91 3.44 5.59
N HIS A 47 10.15 3.36 6.68
CA HIS A 47 9.63 2.12 7.27
C HIS A 47 8.10 2.13 7.29
N THR A 48 7.48 1.22 6.53
CA THR A 48 6.02 1.14 6.39
C THR A 48 5.31 0.84 7.71
N ASP A 49 5.88 -0.02 8.54
CA ASP A 49 5.36 -0.35 9.87
C ASP A 49 5.31 0.87 10.81
N THR A 50 6.29 1.77 10.71
CA THR A 50 6.29 3.03 11.45
C THR A 50 5.11 3.91 11.05
N LEU A 51 4.85 4.03 9.75
CA LEU A 51 3.73 4.84 9.24
C LEU A 51 2.37 4.23 9.58
N ILE A 52 2.24 2.90 9.51
CA ILE A 52 1.02 2.19 9.92
C ILE A 52 0.77 2.41 11.41
N ARG A 53 1.79 2.27 12.27
CA ARG A 53 1.64 2.51 13.70
C ARG A 53 1.21 3.95 13.99
N ALA A 54 1.85 4.93 13.34
CA ALA A 54 1.47 6.33 13.48
C ALA A 54 0.02 6.59 13.04
N ALA A 55 -0.44 5.96 11.95
CA ALA A 55 -1.83 6.06 11.52
C ALA A 55 -2.81 5.45 12.54
N LEU A 56 -2.47 4.29 13.12
CA LEU A 56 -3.24 3.65 14.19
C LEU A 56 -3.32 4.52 15.45
N ASP A 57 -2.25 5.26 15.76
CA ASP A 57 -2.20 6.21 16.87
C ASP A 57 -2.89 7.55 16.53
N GLY A 58 -3.50 7.68 15.35
CA GLY A 58 -4.27 8.85 14.94
C GLY A 58 -3.45 10.00 14.37
N ALA A 59 -2.18 9.78 14.01
CA ALA A 59 -1.30 10.84 13.52
C ALA A 59 -1.62 11.33 12.10
N GLY A 60 -2.43 10.60 11.32
CA GLY A 60 -2.85 11.04 9.98
C GLY A 60 -3.10 9.92 8.97
N ILE A 61 -3.08 10.30 7.68
CA ILE A 61 -3.36 9.44 6.54
C ILE A 61 -2.05 8.93 5.93
N THR A 62 -1.95 7.62 5.68
CA THR A 62 -0.80 7.02 5.00
C THR A 62 -1.18 6.17 3.80
N SER A 63 -0.25 6.03 2.87
CA SER A 63 -0.35 5.08 1.75
C SER A 63 0.33 3.77 2.15
N THR A 64 -0.38 2.65 2.07
CA THR A 64 0.19 1.31 2.26
C THR A 64 -0.54 0.28 1.40
N THR A 65 0.00 -0.94 1.33
CA THR A 65 -0.72 -2.06 0.75
C THR A 65 -1.79 -2.56 1.71
N VAL A 66 -2.97 -2.84 1.15
CA VAL A 66 -4.12 -3.39 1.89
C VAL A 66 -3.75 -4.63 2.69
N GLU A 67 -2.88 -5.47 2.13
CA GLU A 67 -2.35 -6.69 2.75
C GLU A 67 -1.74 -6.48 4.14
N LEU A 68 -1.03 -5.38 4.33
CA LEU A 68 -0.33 -5.10 5.59
C LEU A 68 -1.27 -4.63 6.69
N VAL A 69 -2.48 -4.19 6.33
CA VAL A 69 -3.45 -3.58 7.25
C VAL A 69 -4.82 -4.26 7.20
N ALA A 70 -4.92 -5.44 6.59
CA ALA A 70 -6.20 -6.13 6.39
C ALA A 70 -6.94 -6.35 7.72
N THR A 71 -6.24 -6.81 8.77
CA THR A 71 -6.83 -7.00 10.11
C THR A 71 -7.33 -5.68 10.72
N GLN A 72 -6.60 -4.58 10.53
CA GLN A 72 -6.97 -3.27 11.07
C GLN A 72 -8.14 -2.64 10.31
N LEU A 73 -8.25 -2.91 9.00
CA LEU A 73 -9.43 -2.54 8.21
C LEU A 73 -10.66 -3.38 8.60
N GLU A 74 -10.45 -4.67 8.91
CA GLU A 74 -11.52 -5.55 9.37
C GLU A 74 -12.04 -5.17 10.75
N SER A 75 -11.14 -4.82 11.68
CA SER A 75 -11.49 -4.37 13.03
C SER A 75 -12.08 -2.96 13.07
N GLY A 76 -11.81 -2.14 12.04
CA GLY A 76 -12.17 -0.73 11.98
C GLY A 76 -11.21 0.20 12.71
N GLU A 77 -10.06 -0.30 13.18
CA GLU A 77 -8.96 0.51 13.72
C GLU A 77 -8.33 1.40 12.64
N LEU A 78 -8.38 0.96 11.38
CA LEU A 78 -8.08 1.78 10.22
C LEU A 78 -9.29 1.82 9.29
N VAL A 79 -9.43 2.92 8.56
CA VAL A 79 -10.48 3.08 7.55
C VAL A 79 -9.84 3.47 6.23
N ARG A 80 -10.29 2.82 5.16
CA ARG A 80 -9.87 3.17 3.80
C ARG A 80 -10.53 4.49 3.39
N VAL A 81 -9.70 5.49 3.10
CA VAL A 81 -10.15 6.78 2.58
C VAL A 81 -9.93 6.88 1.07
N LEU A 82 -10.60 7.85 0.45
CA LEU A 82 -10.41 8.23 -0.96
C LEU A 82 -10.67 7.13 -2.00
N SER A 83 -11.39 6.05 -1.68
CA SER A 83 -11.87 5.12 -2.71
C SER A 83 -12.65 5.88 -3.81
N PRO A 84 -12.41 5.65 -5.13
CA PRO A 84 -11.62 4.57 -5.74
C PRO A 84 -10.15 4.92 -6.05
N TRP A 85 -9.61 6.00 -5.49
CA TRP A 85 -8.23 6.43 -5.71
C TRP A 85 -7.21 5.53 -4.99
N ILE A 86 -6.10 5.24 -5.67
CA ILE A 86 -4.97 4.45 -5.19
C ILE A 86 -3.66 5.15 -5.53
N THR A 87 -2.59 4.82 -4.83
CA THR A 87 -1.27 5.45 -4.98
C THR A 87 -0.32 4.66 -5.87
N GLY A 88 -0.74 3.46 -6.28
CA GLY A 88 -0.02 2.60 -7.18
C GLY A 88 -0.51 1.15 -7.10
N ARG A 89 -0.01 0.31 -8.00
CA ARG A 89 -0.16 -1.14 -7.94
C ARG A 89 1.22 -1.73 -7.70
N LEU A 90 1.35 -2.51 -6.64
CA LEU A 90 2.58 -3.24 -6.35
C LEU A 90 2.49 -4.64 -6.93
N ALA A 91 3.54 -5.04 -7.64
CA ALA A 91 3.71 -6.41 -8.12
C ALA A 91 4.74 -7.10 -7.21
N LEU A 92 4.32 -8.17 -6.54
CA LEU A 92 5.19 -9.00 -5.72
C LEU A 92 5.85 -10.06 -6.60
N TYR A 93 7.18 -10.09 -6.61
CA TYR A 93 7.96 -11.07 -7.37
C TYR A 93 8.77 -11.96 -6.43
N ALA A 94 8.77 -13.26 -6.72
CA ALA A 94 9.70 -14.19 -6.09
C ALA A 94 11.00 -14.23 -6.90
N ALA A 95 12.09 -13.70 -6.34
CA ALA A 95 13.41 -13.78 -6.95
C ALA A 95 14.02 -15.18 -6.68
N LEU A 96 14.34 -15.90 -7.75
CA LEU A 96 14.88 -17.25 -7.69
C LEU A 96 16.21 -17.31 -8.44
N PRO A 97 17.24 -18.00 -7.91
CA PRO A 97 18.53 -18.13 -8.60
C PRO A 97 18.43 -18.76 -9.98
N SER A 98 17.47 -19.68 -10.17
CA SER A 98 17.13 -20.26 -11.46
C SER A 98 15.70 -20.82 -11.43
N ARG A 99 15.02 -20.79 -12.58
CA ARG A 99 13.76 -21.53 -12.79
C ARG A 99 14.02 -22.99 -13.15
N LYS A 100 15.25 -23.34 -13.56
CA LYS A 100 15.67 -24.69 -13.92
C LYS A 100 15.97 -25.49 -12.66
N TYR A 101 15.44 -26.72 -12.58
CA TYR A 101 15.60 -27.61 -11.43
C TYR A 101 15.12 -27.04 -10.10
N LEU A 102 14.00 -26.29 -10.11
CA LEU A 102 13.40 -25.78 -8.88
C LEU A 102 13.03 -26.96 -7.95
N PRO A 103 13.58 -27.04 -6.72
CA PRO A 103 13.24 -28.10 -5.79
C PRO A 103 11.74 -28.14 -5.50
N GLN A 104 11.16 -29.34 -5.35
CA GLN A 104 9.72 -29.49 -5.12
C GLN A 104 9.23 -28.71 -3.89
N ARG A 105 10.02 -28.70 -2.80
CA ARG A 105 9.72 -27.90 -1.60
C ARG A 105 9.54 -26.41 -1.89
N THR A 106 10.36 -25.85 -2.79
CA THR A 106 10.29 -24.44 -3.17
C THR A 106 9.05 -24.18 -4.01
N ARG A 107 8.70 -25.09 -4.93
CA ARG A 107 7.47 -24.97 -5.72
C ARG A 107 6.23 -24.93 -4.82
N VAL A 108 6.09 -25.91 -3.93
CA VAL A 108 4.95 -25.98 -3.00
C VAL A 108 4.88 -24.73 -2.11
N PHE A 109 6.02 -24.22 -1.65
CA PHE A 109 6.06 -22.96 -0.88
C PHE A 109 5.59 -21.75 -1.70
N LEU A 110 6.03 -21.62 -2.96
CA LEU A 110 5.60 -20.53 -3.84
C LEU A 110 4.11 -20.62 -4.17
N ASP A 111 3.58 -21.83 -4.38
CA ASP A 111 2.16 -22.07 -4.62
C ASP A 111 1.34 -21.61 -3.39
N TYR A 112 1.77 -22.00 -2.19
CA TYR A 112 1.17 -21.56 -0.93
C TYR A 112 1.21 -20.03 -0.78
N LEU A 113 2.37 -19.40 -0.96
CA LEU A 113 2.50 -17.95 -0.84
C LEU A 113 1.59 -17.19 -1.82
N THR A 114 1.51 -17.67 -3.06
CA THR A 114 0.67 -17.05 -4.10
C THR A 114 -0.80 -17.08 -3.72
N ASP A 115 -1.27 -18.23 -3.21
CA ASP A 115 -2.65 -18.40 -2.80
C ASP A 115 -2.98 -17.61 -1.53
N TYR A 116 -2.10 -17.66 -0.53
CA TYR A 116 -2.24 -16.90 0.72
C TYR A 116 -2.37 -15.40 0.46
N THR A 117 -1.45 -14.84 -0.33
CA THR A 117 -1.44 -13.42 -0.69
C THR A 117 -2.73 -13.04 -1.43
N ARG A 118 -3.16 -13.82 -2.43
CA ARG A 118 -4.40 -13.54 -3.17
C ARG A 118 -5.62 -13.43 -2.24
N ARG A 119 -5.74 -14.32 -1.26
CA ARG A 119 -6.87 -14.34 -0.32
C ARG A 119 -6.86 -13.10 0.58
N ALA A 120 -5.70 -12.74 1.12
CA ALA A 120 -5.55 -11.60 2.00
C ALA A 120 -5.88 -10.27 1.26
N VAL A 121 -5.46 -10.09 -0.01
CA VAL A 121 -5.83 -8.90 -0.80
C VAL A 121 -7.34 -8.79 -0.95
N GLN A 122 -7.99 -9.90 -1.31
CA GLN A 122 -9.42 -9.92 -1.59
C GLN A 122 -10.26 -9.60 -0.36
N GLN A 123 -9.84 -10.07 0.81
CA GLN A 123 -10.51 -9.80 2.08
C GLN A 123 -10.41 -8.33 2.46
N GLY A 124 -9.20 -7.75 2.40
CA GLY A 124 -9.01 -6.34 2.77
C GLY A 124 -9.63 -5.33 1.79
N LEU A 125 -9.82 -5.67 0.51
CA LEU A 125 -10.45 -4.77 -0.47
C LEU A 125 -11.98 -4.74 -0.42
N ALA A 126 -12.62 -5.68 0.26
CA ALA A 126 -14.08 -5.81 0.31
C ALA A 126 -14.77 -4.87 1.33
N ARG A 127 -14.01 -4.12 2.14
CA ARG A 127 -14.50 -3.08 3.06
C ARG A 127 -13.86 -1.72 2.76
#